data_AF-A0A221CBN9-F1
#
_entry.id   AF-A0A221CBN9-F1
#
_cell.length_a   1.000
_cell.length_b   1.000
_cell.length_c   1.000
_cell.angle_alpha   90.00
_cell.angle_beta   90.00
_cell.angle_gamma   90.00
#
_symmetry.space_group_name_H-M   'P 1'
#
loop_
_entity.id
_entity.type
_entity.pdbx_description
1 polymer ?
#
loop_
_entity_poly.entity_id
_entity_poly.type
_entity_poly.pdbx_seq_one_letter_code
_entity_poly.pdbx_strand_id
1 'polypeptide(L)'
;QKPVEIEVPQAVLPDTVFEAVVKIPYDKQIKQVLGNGKKGELNVGAVLILPEGFELAPAERIPEEMKSKIGKLYFQPYNAENENILVVGPVPGKKYSEMVFPILSPDPAKNKSVAYLKYPIYLGGNRGRGQVYPDGSKSNNTVYTASVSGKIIVVEPVEKTGGYQVTIETNSGDKVVEKIPPGPELIVKVGDFLQTDQALTNNPNVGGFGQGETEIVLQNPARIQGLLIFFSFVLLAQVFLVLKKKQFE
;
A
#
# COMPACT_ATOMS: atom_id res chain seq x y z
N GLN A 1 0.51 -4.28 10.46
CA GLN A 1 1.36 -4.05 9.28
C GLN A 1 1.41 -5.32 8.44
N LYS A 2 1.39 -5.20 7.11
CA LYS A 2 1.51 -6.32 6.17
C LYS A 2 2.44 -5.92 5.02
N PRO A 3 3.19 -6.86 4.41
CA PRO A 3 4.11 -6.52 3.32
C PRO A 3 3.35 -6.12 2.06
N VAL A 4 4.00 -5.27 1.28
CA VAL A 4 3.62 -4.86 -0.07
C VAL A 4 4.89 -4.83 -0.91
N GLU A 5 4.77 -5.02 -2.21
CA GLU A 5 5.91 -5.01 -3.13
C GLU A 5 5.60 -4.10 -4.32
N ILE A 6 6.64 -3.50 -4.86
CA ILE A 6 6.59 -2.69 -6.07
C ILE A 6 7.71 -3.13 -7.01
N GLU A 7 7.35 -3.40 -8.26
CA GLU A 7 8.29 -3.74 -9.33
C GLU A 7 8.20 -2.68 -10.41
N VAL A 8 9.34 -2.09 -10.74
CA VAL A 8 9.49 -1.10 -11.80
C VAL A 8 10.73 -1.45 -12.63
N PRO A 9 10.80 -1.02 -13.90
CA PRO A 9 12.04 -1.12 -14.66
C PRO A 9 13.17 -0.39 -13.95
N GLN A 10 14.38 -0.93 -14.03
CA GLN A 10 15.58 -0.29 -13.45
C GLN A 10 15.82 1.09 -14.06
N ALA A 11 15.56 1.23 -15.37
CA ALA A 11 15.69 2.48 -16.10
C ALA A 11 14.61 2.60 -17.16
N VAL A 12 14.20 3.83 -17.45
CA VAL A 12 13.26 4.18 -18.51
C VAL A 12 13.81 5.32 -19.34
N LEU A 13 13.49 5.31 -20.64
CA LEU A 13 13.76 6.44 -21.53
C LEU A 13 12.74 7.57 -21.27
N PRO A 14 13.04 8.82 -21.68
CA PRO A 14 12.05 9.90 -21.63
C PRO A 14 10.86 9.61 -22.55
N ASP A 15 9.71 10.23 -22.25
CA ASP A 15 8.48 10.17 -23.07
C ASP A 15 8.02 8.74 -23.39
N THR A 16 8.18 7.81 -22.44
CA THR A 16 7.97 6.37 -22.62
C THR A 16 6.97 5.85 -21.60
N VAL A 17 6.01 5.05 -22.06
CA VAL A 17 5.04 4.35 -21.19
C VAL A 17 5.68 3.08 -20.65
N PHE A 18 5.61 2.88 -19.34
CA PHE A 18 6.10 1.68 -18.66
C PHE A 18 5.11 1.18 -17.59
N GLU A 19 5.29 -0.08 -17.19
CA GLU A 19 4.48 -0.73 -16.14
C GLU A 19 5.16 -0.55 -14.78
N ALA A 20 4.41 -0.05 -13.79
CA ALA A 20 4.74 -0.20 -12.38
C ALA A 20 3.77 -1.21 -11.74
N VAL A 21 4.30 -2.34 -11.29
CA VAL A 21 3.50 -3.46 -10.76
C VAL A 21 3.49 -3.40 -9.24
N VAL A 22 2.31 -3.21 -8.66
CA VAL A 22 2.08 -3.15 -7.22
C VAL A 22 1.45 -4.45 -6.73
N LYS A 23 2.07 -5.11 -5.76
CA LYS A 23 1.58 -6.36 -5.16
C LYS A 23 1.18 -6.11 -3.71
N ILE A 24 -0.04 -6.53 -3.36
CA ILE A 24 -0.60 -6.49 -2.01
C ILE A 24 -0.98 -7.93 -1.61
N PRO A 25 0.00 -8.79 -1.33
CA PRO A 25 -0.20 -10.24 -1.24
C PRO A 25 -0.89 -10.63 0.07
N TYR A 26 -2.01 -11.36 0.02
CA TYR A 26 -2.68 -11.86 1.21
C TYR A 26 -3.32 -13.22 1.00
N ASP A 27 -3.58 -13.92 2.11
CA ASP A 27 -4.33 -15.17 2.06
C ASP A 27 -5.79 -14.92 1.69
N LYS A 28 -6.16 -15.32 0.48
CA LYS A 28 -7.48 -15.13 -0.12
C LYS A 28 -8.57 -16.00 0.53
N GLN A 29 -8.22 -16.96 1.38
CA GLN A 29 -9.17 -17.76 2.15
C GLN A 29 -9.68 -17.02 3.39
N ILE A 30 -8.90 -16.06 3.91
CA ILE A 30 -9.25 -15.30 5.10
C ILE A 30 -10.38 -14.31 4.78
N LYS A 31 -11.33 -14.20 5.72
CA LYS A 31 -12.43 -13.23 5.70
C LYS A 31 -12.25 -12.19 6.81
N GLN A 32 -12.66 -10.96 6.55
CA GLN A 32 -12.65 -9.87 7.52
C GLN A 32 -14.06 -9.57 8.06
N VAL A 33 -14.13 -8.86 9.17
CA VAL A 33 -15.38 -8.32 9.70
C VAL A 33 -15.85 -7.13 8.85
N LEU A 34 -17.04 -7.23 8.27
CA LEU A 34 -17.71 -6.15 7.54
C LEU A 34 -18.37 -5.15 8.49
N GLY A 35 -18.83 -4.00 7.97
CA GLY A 35 -19.49 -2.99 8.80
C GLY A 35 -20.75 -3.46 9.54
N ASN A 36 -21.37 -4.55 9.08
CA ASN A 36 -22.52 -5.19 9.73
C ASN A 36 -22.16 -6.34 10.69
N GLY A 37 -20.87 -6.57 10.95
CA GLY A 37 -20.37 -7.64 11.82
C GLY A 37 -20.22 -9.01 11.16
N LYS A 38 -20.73 -9.22 9.94
CA LYS A 38 -20.57 -10.50 9.21
C LYS A 38 -19.16 -10.65 8.64
N LYS A 39 -18.71 -11.89 8.45
CA LYS A 39 -17.44 -12.20 7.78
C LYS A 39 -17.57 -12.10 6.25
N GLY A 40 -16.73 -11.31 5.62
CA GLY A 40 -16.74 -11.06 4.16
C GLY A 40 -15.34 -10.92 3.56
N GLU A 41 -15.30 -10.65 2.25
CA GLU A 41 -14.05 -10.53 1.51
C GLU A 41 -13.29 -9.23 1.81
N LEU A 42 -12.00 -9.22 1.48
CA LEU A 42 -11.13 -8.07 1.61
C LEU A 42 -11.07 -7.30 0.29
N ASN A 43 -11.15 -5.98 0.41
CA ASN A 43 -10.79 -5.06 -0.67
C ASN A 43 -9.35 -4.59 -0.48
N VAL A 44 -8.77 -4.10 -1.56
CA VAL A 44 -7.44 -3.52 -1.59
C VAL A 44 -7.48 -2.12 -2.16
N GLY A 45 -6.47 -1.33 -1.83
CA GLY A 45 -6.23 -0.02 -2.40
C GLY A 45 -4.76 0.33 -2.28
N ALA A 46 -4.28 1.24 -3.11
CA ALA A 46 -2.91 1.69 -3.10
C ALA A 46 -2.81 3.18 -3.38
N VAL A 47 -1.74 3.78 -2.88
CA VAL A 47 -1.23 5.09 -3.25
C VAL A 47 0.19 4.92 -3.77
N LEU A 48 0.46 5.46 -4.95
CA LEU A 48 1.76 5.43 -5.60
C LEU A 48 2.23 6.87 -5.76
N ILE A 49 3.36 7.21 -5.14
CA ILE A 49 3.97 8.53 -5.18
C ILE A 49 5.12 8.45 -6.16
N LEU A 50 4.95 9.10 -7.31
CA LEU A 50 5.95 9.16 -8.38
C LEU A 50 6.77 10.45 -8.27
N PRO A 51 7.96 10.50 -8.90
CA PRO A 51 8.72 11.73 -9.01
C PRO A 51 7.97 12.79 -9.82
N GLU A 52 8.31 14.06 -9.65
CA GLU A 52 7.72 15.14 -10.42
C GLU A 52 7.88 14.92 -11.94
N GLY A 53 6.81 15.23 -12.69
CA GLY A 53 6.72 15.05 -14.13
C GLY A 53 6.38 13.63 -14.60
N PHE A 54 6.43 12.62 -13.72
CA PHE A 54 5.83 11.33 -14.02
C PHE A 54 4.32 11.41 -13.80
N GLU A 55 3.57 10.87 -14.75
CA GLU A 55 2.11 10.95 -14.74
C GLU A 55 1.47 9.64 -15.21
N LEU A 56 0.16 9.54 -15.03
CA LEU A 56 -0.61 8.44 -15.60
C LEU A 56 -0.56 8.53 -17.13
N ALA A 57 -0.21 7.43 -17.79
CA ALA A 57 -0.15 7.42 -19.24
C ALA A 57 -1.55 7.68 -19.86
N PRO A 58 -1.65 8.55 -20.88
CA PRO A 58 -2.89 8.76 -21.61
C PRO A 58 -3.40 7.47 -22.26
N ALA A 59 -4.72 7.27 -22.30
CA ALA A 59 -5.34 6.01 -22.69
C ALA A 59 -4.99 5.56 -24.13
N GLU A 60 -4.73 6.52 -25.02
CA GLU A 60 -4.30 6.32 -26.40
C GLU A 60 -2.86 5.81 -26.52
N ARG A 61 -2.01 6.06 -25.51
CA ARG A 61 -0.60 5.62 -25.50
C ARG A 61 -0.39 4.27 -24.81
N ILE A 62 -1.39 3.76 -24.09
CA ILE A 62 -1.29 2.48 -23.40
C ILE A 62 -1.46 1.33 -24.41
N PRO A 63 -0.48 0.42 -24.55
CA PRO A 63 -0.60 -0.77 -25.41
C PRO A 63 -1.75 -1.68 -25.00
N GLU A 64 -2.34 -2.42 -25.95
CA GLU A 64 -3.48 -3.32 -25.68
C GLU A 64 -3.16 -4.41 -24.65
N GLU A 65 -1.94 -4.95 -24.68
CA GLU A 65 -1.48 -5.93 -23.69
C GLU A 65 -1.57 -5.35 -22.26
N MET A 66 -1.09 -4.12 -22.07
CA MET A 66 -1.12 -3.45 -20.77
C MET A 66 -2.56 -3.09 -20.33
N LYS A 67 -3.42 -2.66 -21.27
CA LYS A 67 -4.86 -2.42 -21.01
C LYS A 67 -5.54 -3.66 -20.44
N SER A 68 -5.20 -4.85 -20.96
CA SER A 68 -5.77 -6.11 -20.46
C SER A 68 -5.38 -6.40 -19.01
N LYS A 69 -4.12 -6.12 -18.63
CA LYS A 69 -3.61 -6.30 -17.25
C LYS A 69 -4.23 -5.30 -16.26
N ILE A 70 -4.41 -4.04 -16.68
CA ILE A 70 -5.07 -3.00 -15.87
C ILE A 70 -6.54 -3.36 -15.59
N GLY A 71 -7.23 -3.90 -16.59
CA GLY A 71 -8.62 -4.30 -16.46
C GLY A 71 -9.55 -3.12 -16.20
N LYS A 72 -10.24 -3.12 -15.05
CA LYS A 72 -11.21 -2.07 -14.67
C LYS A 72 -10.70 -1.19 -13.53
N LEU A 73 -9.39 -1.15 -13.32
CA LEU A 73 -8.80 -0.24 -12.35
C LEU A 73 -9.00 1.20 -12.82
N TYR A 74 -9.34 2.07 -11.87
CA TYR A 74 -9.50 3.49 -12.10
C TYR A 74 -8.51 4.22 -11.22
N PHE A 75 -7.58 4.93 -11.86
CA PHE A 75 -6.54 5.70 -11.19
C PHE A 75 -6.99 7.14 -11.09
N GLN A 76 -6.84 7.71 -9.90
CA GLN A 76 -7.14 9.11 -9.64
C GLN A 76 -5.88 9.82 -9.15
N PRO A 77 -5.61 11.04 -9.62
CA PRO A 77 -4.59 11.88 -8.99
C PRO A 77 -5.05 12.21 -7.56
N TYR A 78 -4.10 12.39 -6.65
CA TYR A 78 -4.38 12.69 -5.24
C TYR A 78 -5.12 14.03 -5.09
N ASN A 79 -4.72 15.02 -5.89
CA ASN A 79 -5.42 16.29 -6.08
C ASN A 79 -5.02 16.91 -7.43
N ALA A 80 -5.56 18.08 -7.76
CA ALA A 80 -5.31 18.77 -9.03
C ALA A 80 -3.87 19.28 -9.22
N GLU A 81 -3.10 19.44 -8.13
CA GLU A 81 -1.72 19.95 -8.18
C GLU A 81 -0.68 18.80 -8.22
N ASN A 82 -1.05 17.62 -7.71
CA ASN A 82 -0.17 16.48 -7.52
C ASN A 82 -0.61 15.32 -8.41
N GLU A 83 -0.52 15.53 -9.73
CA GLU A 83 -0.88 14.52 -10.74
C GLU A 83 0.05 13.29 -10.71
N ASN A 84 1.27 13.46 -10.19
CA ASN A 84 2.26 12.39 -9.98
C ASN A 84 1.93 11.46 -8.80
N ILE A 85 0.94 11.80 -7.96
CA ILE A 85 0.50 10.95 -6.86
C ILE A 85 -0.80 10.26 -7.28
N LEU A 86 -0.73 8.95 -7.50
CA LEU A 86 -1.84 8.16 -8.01
C LEU A 86 -2.46 7.31 -6.90
N VAL A 87 -3.78 7.38 -6.77
CA VAL A 87 -4.57 6.60 -5.83
C VAL A 87 -5.48 5.64 -6.60
N VAL A 88 -5.62 4.42 -6.09
CA VAL A 88 -6.52 3.40 -6.62
C VAL A 88 -7.24 2.66 -5.50
N GLY A 89 -8.51 2.36 -5.72
CA GLY A 89 -9.34 1.60 -4.79
C GLY A 89 -10.52 2.40 -4.21
N PRO A 90 -11.40 1.75 -3.42
CA PRO A 90 -11.34 0.34 -3.05
C PRO A 90 -11.75 -0.61 -4.20
N VAL A 91 -11.00 -1.69 -4.40
CA VAL A 91 -11.31 -2.73 -5.41
C VAL A 91 -11.25 -4.15 -4.82
N PRO A 92 -11.92 -5.15 -5.43
CA PRO A 92 -11.94 -6.52 -4.91
C PRO A 92 -10.53 -7.14 -4.82
N GLY A 93 -10.10 -7.48 -3.61
CA GLY A 93 -8.74 -7.98 -3.34
C GLY A 93 -8.43 -9.34 -3.98
N LYS A 94 -9.45 -10.18 -4.18
CA LYS A 94 -9.27 -11.49 -4.84
C LYS A 94 -8.75 -11.35 -6.26
N LYS A 95 -9.21 -10.31 -6.96
CA LYS A 95 -8.88 -10.02 -8.36
C LYS A 95 -7.66 -9.12 -8.49
N TYR A 96 -7.57 -8.08 -7.65
CA TYR A 96 -6.58 -7.02 -7.77
C TYR A 96 -5.51 -7.05 -6.67
N SER A 97 -5.16 -8.25 -6.17
CA SER A 97 -4.01 -8.41 -5.28
C SER A 97 -2.69 -7.99 -5.94
N GLU A 98 -2.68 -7.95 -7.27
CA GLU A 98 -1.64 -7.37 -8.11
C GLU A 98 -2.30 -6.32 -9.02
N MET A 99 -1.68 -5.15 -9.13
CA MET A 99 -2.19 -4.00 -9.89
C MET A 99 -1.08 -3.45 -10.77
N VAL A 100 -1.39 -3.20 -12.04
CA VAL A 100 -0.44 -2.61 -13.00
C VAL A 100 -0.81 -1.15 -13.21
N PHE A 101 0.13 -0.25 -12.92
CA PHE A 101 0.01 1.18 -13.15
C PHE A 101 0.71 1.54 -14.47
N PRO A 102 -0.01 2.12 -15.45
CA PRO A 102 0.59 2.60 -16.68
C PRO A 102 1.16 4.01 -16.47
N ILE A 103 2.48 4.12 -16.34
CA ILE A 103 3.14 5.39 -16.05
C ILE A 103 3.82 5.92 -17.31
N LEU A 104 3.68 7.22 -17.57
CA LEU A 104 4.43 7.93 -18.60
C LEU A 104 5.61 8.66 -17.97
N SER A 105 6.83 8.41 -18.48
CA SER A 105 8.02 9.14 -18.06
C SER A 105 8.08 10.54 -18.69
N PRO A 106 8.56 11.55 -17.93
CA PRO A 106 8.75 12.91 -18.45
C PRO A 106 9.87 13.00 -19.48
N ASP A 107 9.89 14.10 -20.22
CA ASP A 107 10.97 14.44 -21.15
C ASP A 107 11.73 15.70 -20.72
N PRO A 108 12.98 15.57 -20.21
CA PRO A 108 13.85 16.71 -19.87
C PRO A 108 14.14 17.68 -21.03
N ALA A 109 13.95 17.25 -22.28
CA ALA A 109 14.08 18.15 -23.42
C ALA A 109 12.96 19.21 -23.41
N LYS A 110 11.73 18.79 -23.08
CA LYS A 110 10.51 19.62 -23.06
C LYS A 110 10.29 20.29 -21.69
N ASN A 111 10.50 19.56 -20.60
CA ASN A 111 10.32 20.06 -19.24
C ASN A 111 11.67 20.29 -18.55
N LYS A 112 11.96 21.55 -18.19
CA LYS A 112 13.24 21.93 -17.53
C LYS A 112 13.27 21.67 -16.03
N SER A 113 12.13 21.37 -15.38
CA SER A 113 12.13 21.00 -13.96
C SER A 113 12.62 19.56 -13.73
N VAL A 114 12.67 18.74 -14.77
CA VAL A 114 13.09 17.33 -14.69
C VAL A 114 14.47 17.13 -15.31
N ALA A 115 15.27 16.26 -14.71
CA ALA A 115 16.61 15.93 -15.17
C ALA A 115 16.82 14.41 -15.26
N TYR A 116 17.84 13.99 -16.01
CA TYR A 116 18.22 12.57 -16.09
C TYR A 116 18.95 12.14 -14.81
N LEU A 117 18.17 11.66 -13.83
CA LEU A 117 18.61 11.25 -12.51
C LEU A 117 17.99 9.90 -12.12
N LYS A 118 18.45 9.38 -10.98
CA LYS A 118 17.79 8.31 -10.25
C LYS A 118 16.79 8.94 -9.28
N TYR A 119 15.53 8.53 -9.38
CA TYR A 119 14.45 9.08 -8.57
C TYR A 119 13.82 7.99 -7.68
N PRO A 120 13.38 8.34 -6.46
CA PRO A 120 12.63 7.42 -5.62
C PRO A 120 11.16 7.31 -6.05
N ILE A 121 10.57 6.16 -5.84
CA ILE A 121 9.13 5.89 -5.95
C ILE A 121 8.67 5.29 -4.63
N TYR A 122 7.60 5.84 -4.06
CA TYR A 122 7.04 5.35 -2.80
C TYR A 122 5.67 4.71 -3.02
N LEU A 123 5.46 3.58 -2.36
CA LEU A 123 4.22 2.83 -2.38
C LEU A 123 3.62 2.79 -0.97
N GLY A 124 2.32 3.09 -0.88
CA GLY A 124 1.47 2.69 0.23
C GLY A 124 0.41 1.72 -0.27
N GLY A 125 0.32 0.52 0.29
CA GLY A 125 -0.71 -0.46 -0.08
C GLY A 125 -1.49 -0.92 1.14
N ASN A 126 -2.81 -0.95 1.03
CA ASN A 126 -3.71 -1.43 2.07
C ASN A 126 -4.55 -2.60 1.60
N ARG A 127 -4.81 -3.53 2.53
CA ARG A 127 -5.85 -4.55 2.39
C ARG A 127 -6.74 -4.61 3.63
N GLY A 128 -8.03 -4.81 3.41
CA GLY A 128 -9.03 -4.86 4.47
C GLY A 128 -9.40 -3.48 5.02
N ARG A 129 -10.25 -3.46 6.04
CA ARG A 129 -10.84 -2.24 6.63
C ARG A 129 -9.94 -1.59 7.68
N GLY A 130 -10.03 -0.27 7.77
CA GLY A 130 -9.36 0.53 8.79
C GLY A 130 -9.98 0.42 10.18
N GLN A 131 -9.23 0.90 11.18
CA GLN A 131 -9.57 0.81 12.61
C GLN A 131 -10.26 2.09 13.13
N VAL A 132 -10.11 3.20 12.42
CA VAL A 132 -10.56 4.54 12.84
C VAL A 132 -11.20 5.23 11.65
N TYR A 133 -12.28 5.96 11.91
CA TYR A 133 -12.97 6.80 10.93
C TYR A 133 -12.40 8.23 10.91
N PRO A 134 -12.65 9.03 9.86
CA PRO A 134 -12.14 10.41 9.79
C PRO A 134 -12.58 11.32 10.95
N ASP A 135 -13.69 11.00 11.62
CA ASP A 135 -14.19 11.71 12.81
C ASP A 135 -13.47 11.30 14.12
N GLY A 136 -12.51 10.38 14.05
CA GLY A 136 -11.79 9.83 15.20
C GLY A 136 -12.47 8.66 15.90
N SER A 137 -13.69 8.28 15.49
CA SER A 137 -14.40 7.16 16.09
C SER A 137 -13.77 5.80 15.71
N LYS A 138 -13.82 4.85 16.65
CA LYS A 138 -13.33 3.47 16.43
C LYS A 138 -14.30 2.69 15.52
N SER A 139 -13.74 1.91 14.60
CA SER A 139 -14.52 0.96 13.79
C SER A 139 -14.73 -0.37 14.51
N ASN A 140 -15.62 -1.21 13.98
CA ASN A 140 -15.80 -2.58 14.46
C ASN A 140 -14.69 -3.57 14.01
N ASN A 141 -13.60 -3.07 13.41
CA ASN A 141 -12.42 -3.86 13.03
C ASN A 141 -11.19 -3.52 13.89
N THR A 142 -11.41 -3.35 15.20
CA THR A 142 -10.38 -3.02 16.19
C THR A 142 -10.70 -3.67 17.54
N VAL A 143 -9.75 -3.57 18.47
CA VAL A 143 -9.91 -4.04 19.85
C VAL A 143 -10.63 -2.97 20.68
N TYR A 144 -11.60 -3.41 21.49
CA TYR A 144 -12.24 -2.59 22.50
C TYR A 144 -11.62 -2.87 23.87
N THR A 145 -11.35 -1.81 24.62
CA THR A 145 -10.68 -1.83 25.93
C THR A 145 -11.60 -1.25 27.00
N ALA A 146 -11.36 -1.60 28.27
CA ALA A 146 -12.08 -1.06 29.40
C ALA A 146 -11.63 0.37 29.72
N SER A 147 -12.55 1.34 29.81
CA SER A 147 -12.21 2.72 30.21
C SER A 147 -11.86 2.86 31.70
N VAL A 148 -12.33 1.93 32.53
CA VAL A 148 -12.15 1.96 33.99
C VAL A 148 -11.74 0.59 34.52
N SER A 149 -11.02 0.62 35.64
CA SER A 149 -10.73 -0.58 36.43
C SER A 149 -11.94 -0.96 37.29
N GLY A 150 -12.29 -2.24 37.33
CA GLY A 150 -13.47 -2.69 38.06
C GLY A 150 -13.88 -4.12 37.75
N LYS A 151 -15.02 -4.54 38.29
CA LYS A 151 -15.59 -5.88 38.09
C LYS A 151 -16.69 -5.86 37.04
N ILE A 152 -16.72 -6.84 36.14
CA ILE A 152 -17.81 -6.99 35.17
C ILE A 152 -19.05 -7.55 35.89
N ILE A 153 -20.14 -6.79 35.92
CA ILE A 153 -21.42 -7.23 36.51
C ILE A 153 -22.31 -7.88 35.46
N VAL A 154 -22.44 -7.24 34.29
CA VAL A 154 -23.45 -7.62 33.28
C VAL A 154 -22.82 -7.54 31.90
N VAL A 155 -23.12 -8.55 31.08
CA VAL A 155 -22.82 -8.57 29.65
C VAL A 155 -24.13 -8.87 28.92
N GLU A 156 -24.67 -7.88 28.23
CA GLU A 156 -25.93 -7.97 27.50
C GLU A 156 -25.71 -7.91 25.98
N PRO A 157 -26.23 -8.87 25.19
CA PRO A 157 -26.21 -8.77 23.74
C PRO A 157 -27.21 -7.72 23.24
N VAL A 158 -26.86 -6.99 22.19
CA VAL A 158 -27.77 -5.99 21.58
C VAL A 158 -28.58 -6.62 20.45
N GLU A 159 -29.86 -6.90 20.72
CA GLU A 159 -30.74 -7.81 19.94
C GLU A 159 -31.04 -7.39 18.47
N LYS A 160 -30.78 -6.14 18.06
CA LYS A 160 -31.07 -5.66 16.69
C LYS A 160 -29.85 -5.33 15.83
N THR A 161 -28.84 -4.70 16.41
CA THR A 161 -27.61 -4.31 15.71
C THR A 161 -26.49 -5.33 15.86
N GLY A 162 -26.66 -6.31 16.76
CA GLY A 162 -25.55 -7.13 17.25
C GLY A 162 -24.57 -6.33 18.10
N GLY A 163 -23.61 -7.03 18.71
CA GLY A 163 -22.66 -6.46 19.66
C GLY A 163 -23.07 -6.69 21.11
N TYR A 164 -22.37 -6.02 22.02
CA TYR A 164 -22.46 -6.24 23.47
C TYR A 164 -22.46 -4.92 24.24
N GLN A 165 -23.19 -4.90 25.35
CA GLN A 165 -23.05 -3.88 26.40
C GLN A 165 -22.42 -4.53 27.62
N VAL A 166 -21.25 -4.04 28.03
CA VAL A 166 -20.51 -4.54 29.19
C VAL A 166 -20.60 -3.50 30.30
N THR A 167 -21.18 -3.88 31.43
CA THR A 167 -21.29 -3.00 32.61
C THR A 167 -20.19 -3.34 33.60
N ILE A 168 -19.31 -2.36 33.87
CA ILE A 168 -18.17 -2.46 34.78
C ILE A 168 -18.50 -1.63 36.02
N GLU A 169 -18.38 -2.23 37.21
CA GLU A 169 -18.48 -1.55 38.49
C GLU A 169 -17.09 -1.25 39.05
N THR A 170 -16.83 0.03 39.26
CA THR A 170 -15.58 0.53 39.82
C THR A 170 -15.50 0.26 41.31
N ASN A 171 -14.30 0.34 41.88
CA ASN A 171 -14.10 0.23 43.34
C ASN A 171 -14.85 1.32 44.14
N SER A 172 -15.25 2.42 43.49
CA SER A 172 -16.05 3.49 44.08
C SER A 172 -17.55 3.19 44.10
N GLY A 173 -18.00 2.11 43.45
CA GLY A 173 -19.41 1.75 43.29
C GLY A 173 -20.08 2.35 42.04
N ASP A 174 -19.37 3.17 41.26
CA ASP A 174 -19.89 3.73 40.02
C ASP A 174 -19.95 2.65 38.92
N LYS A 175 -21.03 2.67 38.13
CA LYS A 175 -21.25 1.74 37.01
C LYS A 175 -21.02 2.43 35.67
N VAL A 176 -20.08 1.90 34.90
CA VAL A 176 -19.74 2.39 33.55
C VAL A 176 -20.18 1.35 32.52
N VAL A 177 -20.86 1.80 31.47
CA VAL A 177 -21.35 0.94 30.39
C VAL A 177 -20.49 1.13 29.14
N GLU A 178 -19.82 0.06 28.74
CA GLU A 178 -19.03 -0.02 27.52
C GLU A 178 -19.86 -0.62 26.39
N LYS A 179 -19.92 0.09 25.26
CA LYS A 179 -20.65 -0.35 24.06
C LYS A 179 -19.69 -0.93 23.04
N ILE A 180 -19.87 -2.20 22.70
CA ILE A 180 -19.04 -2.92 21.73
C ILE A 180 -19.91 -3.23 20.49
N PRO A 181 -19.53 -2.78 19.29
CA PRO A 181 -20.28 -3.04 18.06
C PRO A 181 -20.15 -4.52 17.63
N PRO A 182 -20.97 -4.97 16.67
CA PRO A 182 -20.87 -6.34 16.16
C PRO A 182 -19.55 -6.57 15.40
N GLY A 183 -18.91 -7.71 15.64
CA GLY A 183 -17.71 -8.12 14.92
C GLY A 183 -16.60 -8.67 15.81
N PRO A 184 -16.03 -7.85 16.72
CA PRO A 184 -15.09 -8.33 17.73
C PRO A 184 -15.77 -9.33 18.68
N GLU A 185 -15.08 -10.42 18.98
CA GLU A 185 -15.54 -11.46 19.92
C GLU A 185 -15.07 -11.10 21.33
N LEU A 186 -15.96 -11.21 22.32
CA LEU A 186 -15.63 -10.97 23.73
C LEU A 186 -14.69 -12.07 24.26
N ILE A 187 -13.66 -11.66 25.00
CA ILE A 187 -12.72 -12.58 25.67
C ILE A 187 -12.86 -12.59 27.20
N VAL A 188 -13.71 -11.71 27.73
CA VAL A 188 -13.97 -11.53 29.17
C VAL A 188 -15.33 -12.12 29.57
N LYS A 189 -15.47 -12.50 30.83
CA LYS A 189 -16.69 -13.10 31.40
C LYS A 189 -17.23 -12.27 32.57
N VAL A 190 -18.51 -12.45 32.86
CA VAL A 190 -19.14 -11.86 34.05
C VAL A 190 -18.38 -12.33 35.30
N GLY A 191 -18.02 -11.39 36.17
CA GLY A 191 -17.26 -11.64 37.39
C GLY A 191 -15.77 -11.36 37.30
N ASP A 192 -15.22 -11.16 36.09
CA ASP A 192 -13.80 -10.83 35.91
C ASP A 192 -13.48 -9.43 36.44
N PHE A 193 -12.30 -9.28 37.04
CA PHE A 193 -11.72 -7.99 37.41
C PHE A 193 -10.82 -7.49 36.27
N LEU A 194 -11.08 -6.27 35.83
CA LEU A 194 -10.37 -5.61 34.74
C LEU A 194 -9.54 -4.45 35.27
N GLN A 195 -8.40 -4.24 34.64
CA GLN A 195 -7.62 -3.01 34.73
C GLN A 195 -8.05 -2.03 33.63
N THR A 196 -7.80 -0.74 33.86
CA THR A 196 -7.96 0.28 32.82
C THR A 196 -7.12 -0.08 31.60
N ASP A 197 -7.68 0.12 30.41
CA ASP A 197 -7.13 -0.23 29.10
C ASP A 197 -6.95 -1.74 28.84
N GLN A 198 -7.44 -2.61 29.72
CA GLN A 198 -7.47 -4.05 29.46
C GLN A 198 -8.43 -4.38 28.31
N ALA A 199 -8.00 -5.28 27.41
CA ALA A 199 -8.79 -5.69 26.26
C ALA A 199 -10.05 -6.47 26.68
N LEU A 200 -11.22 -6.02 26.20
CA LEU A 200 -12.51 -6.68 26.35
C LEU A 200 -12.77 -7.69 25.23
N THR A 201 -12.18 -7.44 24.05
CA THR A 201 -12.41 -8.22 22.84
C THR A 201 -11.11 -8.76 22.24
N ASN A 202 -11.24 -9.76 21.36
CA ASN A 202 -10.16 -10.14 20.47
C ASN A 202 -9.88 -9.03 19.43
N ASN A 203 -8.80 -9.21 18.67
CA ASN A 203 -8.50 -8.37 17.51
C ASN A 203 -9.08 -9.03 16.24
N PRO A 204 -10.20 -8.51 15.68
CA PRO A 204 -10.78 -9.07 14.45
C PRO A 204 -9.98 -8.72 13.18
N ASN A 205 -9.00 -7.82 13.27
CA ASN A 205 -8.31 -7.30 12.11
C ASN A 205 -7.34 -8.32 11.49
N VAL A 206 -7.68 -8.74 10.26
CA VAL A 206 -6.86 -9.59 9.41
C VAL A 206 -6.20 -8.84 8.25
N GLY A 207 -6.50 -7.54 8.13
CA GLY A 207 -5.97 -6.65 7.11
C GLY A 207 -4.62 -6.06 7.49
N GLY A 208 -4.27 -4.98 6.81
CA GLY A 208 -3.12 -4.16 7.16
C GLY A 208 -2.62 -3.30 6.02
N PHE A 209 -1.91 -2.26 6.44
CA PHE A 209 -1.16 -1.37 5.57
C PHE A 209 0.31 -1.79 5.51
N GLY A 210 0.91 -1.58 4.35
CA GLY A 210 2.33 -1.76 4.08
C GLY A 210 2.86 -0.58 3.27
N GLN A 211 4.16 -0.33 3.42
CA GLN A 211 4.89 0.67 2.66
C GLN A 211 6.02 -0.01 1.91
N GLY A 212 6.34 0.52 0.74
CA GLY A 212 7.47 0.09 -0.08
C GLY A 212 8.16 1.29 -0.70
N GLU A 213 9.42 1.12 -1.03
CA GLU A 213 10.23 2.11 -1.73
C GLU A 213 11.00 1.39 -2.83
N THR A 214 11.14 2.04 -3.97
CA THR A 214 12.02 1.60 -5.05
C THR A 214 12.57 2.82 -5.77
N GLU A 215 13.44 2.59 -6.73
CA GLU A 215 14.10 3.66 -7.47
C GLU A 215 13.99 3.40 -8.97
N ILE A 216 13.88 4.48 -9.74
CA ILE A 216 13.85 4.44 -11.20
C ILE A 216 14.89 5.39 -11.78
N VAL A 217 15.62 4.96 -12.79
CA VAL A 217 16.56 5.83 -13.51
C VAL A 217 15.90 6.39 -14.75
N LEU A 218 15.76 7.72 -14.83
CA LEU A 218 15.40 8.40 -16.07
C LEU A 218 16.66 8.53 -16.92
N GLN A 219 16.77 7.71 -17.96
CA GLN A 219 18.00 7.53 -18.71
C GLN A 219 18.01 8.32 -20.02
N ASN A 220 19.16 8.91 -20.34
CA ASN A 220 19.39 9.55 -21.63
C ASN A 220 20.07 8.55 -22.59
N PRO A 221 19.47 8.20 -23.74
CA PRO A 221 20.09 7.31 -24.73
C PRO A 221 21.51 7.70 -25.13
N ALA A 222 21.81 9.00 -25.23
CA ALA A 222 23.13 9.50 -25.61
C ALA A 222 24.22 9.16 -24.58
N ARG A 223 23.86 9.09 -23.28
CA ARG A 223 24.80 8.68 -22.22
C ARG A 223 25.23 7.22 -22.42
N ILE A 224 24.30 6.34 -22.80
CA ILE A 224 24.60 4.94 -23.09
C ILE A 224 25.45 4.82 -24.36
N GLN A 225 25.10 5.55 -25.43
CA GLN A 225 25.87 5.54 -26.68
C GLN A 225 27.32 5.99 -26.46
N GLY A 226 27.52 7.09 -25.72
CA GLY A 226 28.86 7.56 -25.34
C GLY A 226 29.64 6.54 -24.51
N LEU A 227 28.96 5.85 -23.58
CA LEU A 227 29.56 4.78 -22.77
C LEU A 227 30.02 3.60 -23.63
N LEU A 228 29.22 3.16 -24.60
CA LEU A 228 29.56 2.05 -25.50
C LEU A 228 30.75 2.39 -26.40
N ILE A 229 30.80 3.63 -26.92
CA ILE A 229 31.96 4.12 -27.68
C ILE A 229 33.22 4.12 -26.80
N PHE A 230 33.10 4.61 -25.56
CA PHE A 230 34.21 4.61 -24.61
C PHE A 230 34.70 3.19 -24.32
N PHE A 231 33.81 2.23 -24.06
CA PHE A 231 34.17 0.82 -23.87
C PHE A 231 34.89 0.23 -25.08
N SER A 232 34.48 0.60 -26.30
CA SER A 232 35.14 0.15 -27.52
C SER A 232 36.59 0.67 -27.61
N PHE A 233 36.82 1.93 -27.23
CA PHE A 233 38.18 2.49 -27.18
C PHE A 233 39.03 1.87 -26.08
N VAL A 234 38.47 1.63 -24.90
CA VAL A 234 39.18 0.94 -23.80
C VAL A 234 39.59 -0.46 -24.22
N LEU A 235 38.68 -1.22 -24.83
CA LEU A 235 38.96 -2.57 -25.33
C LEU A 235 40.07 -2.54 -26.39
N LEU A 236 39.99 -1.61 -27.35
CA LEU A 236 41.02 -1.44 -28.37
C LEU A 236 42.39 -1.13 -27.77
N ALA A 237 42.44 -0.23 -26.80
CA ALA A 237 43.67 0.13 -26.10
C ALA A 237 44.26 -1.07 -25.32
N GLN A 238 43.41 -1.83 -24.62
CA GLN A 238 43.82 -3.05 -23.90
C GLN A 238 44.44 -4.08 -24.87
N VAL A 239 43.78 -4.33 -26.00
CA VAL A 239 44.29 -5.26 -27.03
C VAL A 239 45.63 -4.79 -27.58
N PHE A 240 45.76 -3.52 -27.94
CA PHE A 240 47.02 -2.99 -28.47
C PHE A 240 48.15 -3.01 -27.46
N LEU A 241 47.89 -2.73 -26.18
CA LEU A 241 48.92 -2.83 -25.13
C LEU A 241 49.42 -4.26 -24.96
N VAL A 242 48.53 -5.26 -24.98
CA VAL A 242 48.90 -6.67 -24.89
C VAL A 242 49.67 -7.13 -26.12
N LEU A 243 49.22 -6.77 -27.33
CA LEU A 243 49.93 -7.07 -28.57
C LEU A 243 51.31 -6.42 -28.60
N LYS A 244 51.42 -5.16 -28.14
CA LYS A 244 52.69 -4.45 -28.10
C LYS A 244 53.67 -5.09 -27.12
N LYS A 245 53.19 -5.51 -25.95
CA LYS A 245 53.99 -6.29 -24.99
C LYS A 245 54.50 -7.59 -25.62
N LYS A 246 53.61 -8.35 -26.27
CA LYS A 246 53.94 -9.62 -26.94
C LYS A 246 54.89 -9.47 -28.13
N GLN A 247 54.90 -8.32 -28.80
CA GLN A 247 55.86 -8.01 -29.85
C GLN A 247 57.27 -7.73 -29.31
N PHE A 248 57.36 -7.21 -28.08
CA PHE A 248 58.64 -6.87 -27.45
C PHE A 248 59.29 -8.08 -26.77
N GLU A 249 58.49 -8.99 -26.21
CA GLU A 249 58.91 -10.32 -25.74
C GLU A 249 59.41 -11.19 -26.90
#